data_AF-A0A498ML03-F1
#
_entry.id   AF-A0A498ML03-F1
#
_cell.length_a   1.000
_cell.length_b   1.000
_cell.length_c   1.000
_cell.angle_alpha   90.00
_cell.angle_beta   90.00
_cell.angle_gamma   90.00
#
_symmetry.space_group_name_H-M   'P 1'
#
loop_
_entity.id
_entity.type
_entity.pdbx_description
1 polymer ?
#
loop_
_entity_poly.entity_id
_entity_poly.type
_entity_poly.pdbx_seq_one_letter_code
_entity_poly.pdbx_strand_id
1 'polypeptide(L)'
;MEKAGLLRMPQMEPLVAAHLHPRHTAAANPSLPSKVDRFQSNMTDRAYKAVALCVRALNATSMLTANQAELQDEALTTPGQTHWEEICVITDLSLRLQSRMVEAAGKAMATMVTKREDIGSTWRISPTGKKKPFWTHQ
;
A
#
# COMPACT_ATOMS: atom_id res chain seq x y z
N MET A 1 -8.26 -8.39 10.00
CA MET A 1 -7.92 -7.35 8.99
C MET A 1 -8.81 -7.36 7.75
N GLU A 2 -9.24 -8.52 7.22
CA GLU A 2 -10.15 -8.55 6.05
C GLU A 2 -11.56 -8.04 6.38
N LYS A 3 -12.12 -8.50 7.50
CA LYS A 3 -13.38 -7.97 8.06
C LYS A 3 -13.31 -6.47 8.43
N ALA A 4 -12.10 -5.94 8.63
CA ALA A 4 -11.89 -4.52 8.96
C ALA A 4 -11.79 -3.63 7.69
N GLY A 5 -11.92 -4.21 6.48
CA GLY A 5 -11.85 -3.45 5.22
C GLY A 5 -10.47 -2.94 4.84
N LEU A 6 -9.43 -3.20 5.66
CA LEU A 6 -8.09 -2.61 5.54
C LEU A 6 -7.32 -3.06 4.28
N LEU A 7 -7.78 -4.10 3.57
CA LEU A 7 -7.19 -4.51 2.29
C LEU A 7 -7.67 -3.68 1.11
N ARG A 8 -8.77 -2.94 1.24
CA ARG A 8 -9.34 -2.17 0.14
C ARG A 8 -9.12 -0.69 0.42
N MET A 9 -8.72 0.05 -0.61
CA MET A 9 -8.70 1.51 -0.52
C MET A 9 -10.06 2.02 -0.02
N PRO A 10 -10.09 2.89 1.00
CA PRO A 10 -11.31 3.53 1.45
C PRO A 10 -12.04 4.17 0.27
N GLN A 11 -13.34 3.91 0.17
CA GLN A 11 -14.14 4.56 -0.86
C GLN A 11 -14.36 6.02 -0.47
N MET A 12 -14.33 6.92 -1.45
CA MET A 12 -14.64 8.33 -1.22
C MET A 12 -16.08 8.46 -0.73
N GLU A 13 -16.27 9.22 0.34
CA GLU A 13 -17.60 9.47 0.88
C GLU A 13 -18.45 10.27 -0.12
N PRO A 14 -19.73 9.91 -0.37
CA PRO A 14 -20.58 10.59 -1.35
C PRO A 14 -20.75 12.09 -1.12
N LEU A 15 -20.81 12.54 0.13
CA LEU A 15 -20.95 13.96 0.47
C LEU A 15 -19.68 14.75 0.13
N VAL A 16 -18.52 14.19 0.46
CA VAL A 16 -17.22 14.75 0.09
C VAL A 16 -17.07 14.76 -1.44
N ALA A 17 -17.46 13.67 -2.12
CA ALA A 17 -17.45 13.62 -3.58
C ALA A 17 -18.35 14.69 -4.21
N ALA A 18 -19.56 14.90 -3.69
CA ALA A 18 -20.49 15.92 -4.16
C ALA A 18 -20.00 17.35 -3.89
N HIS A 19 -19.23 17.55 -2.81
CA HIS A 19 -18.59 18.84 -2.52
C HIS A 19 -17.39 19.11 -3.43
N LEU A 20 -16.57 18.08 -3.71
CA LEU A 20 -15.43 18.17 -4.63
C LEU A 20 -15.84 18.33 -6.09
N HIS A 21 -17.04 17.88 -6.45
CA HIS A 21 -17.69 18.17 -7.73
C HIS A 21 -18.83 19.16 -7.49
N PRO A 22 -18.54 20.43 -7.14
CA PRO A 22 -19.59 21.41 -6.92
C PRO A 22 -20.45 21.42 -8.16
N ARG A 23 -21.76 21.17 -7.97
CA ARG A 23 -22.78 21.05 -9.03
C ARG A 23 -22.38 21.95 -10.18
N HIS A 24 -21.77 21.36 -11.21
CA HIS A 24 -21.59 22.04 -12.47
C HIS A 24 -23.02 22.35 -12.88
N THR A 25 -23.42 23.63 -12.82
CA THR A 25 -24.53 24.13 -13.60
C THR A 25 -24.33 23.57 -14.99
N ALA A 26 -25.13 22.57 -15.35
CA ALA A 26 -25.10 21.80 -16.59
C ALA A 26 -24.02 22.25 -17.58
N ALA A 27 -22.75 21.88 -17.34
CA ALA A 27 -21.80 21.91 -18.43
C ALA A 27 -22.30 20.83 -19.37
N ALA A 28 -22.70 21.21 -20.59
CA ALA A 28 -23.39 20.34 -21.55
C ALA A 28 -22.64 19.03 -21.88
N ASN A 29 -21.39 18.89 -21.43
CA ASN A 29 -20.59 17.68 -21.50
C ASN A 29 -19.91 17.41 -20.14
N PRO A 30 -20.39 16.45 -19.33
CA PRO A 30 -19.63 15.98 -18.17
C PRO A 30 -18.30 15.38 -18.65
N SER A 31 -17.17 15.97 -18.25
CA SER A 31 -15.86 15.40 -18.57
C SER A 31 -15.64 14.15 -17.71
N LEU A 32 -15.52 13.00 -18.37
CA LEU A 32 -15.10 11.76 -17.70
C LEU A 32 -13.70 11.93 -17.08
N PRO A 33 -13.36 11.19 -16.00
CA PRO A 33 -12.01 11.18 -15.46
C PRO A 33 -11.01 10.84 -16.56
N SER A 34 -9.92 11.60 -16.64
CA SER A 34 -8.92 11.43 -17.69
C SER A 34 -8.27 10.05 -17.61
N LYS A 35 -7.64 9.61 -18.70
CA LYS A 35 -6.88 8.34 -18.70
C LYS A 35 -5.79 8.33 -17.62
N VAL A 36 -5.15 9.49 -17.41
CA VAL A 36 -4.14 9.69 -16.36
C VAL A 36 -4.78 9.52 -14.99
N ASP A 37 -5.91 10.18 -14.71
CA ASP A 37 -6.58 10.06 -13.40
C ASP A 37 -6.96 8.62 -13.06
N ARG A 38 -7.45 7.86 -14.04
CA ARG A 38 -7.78 6.43 -13.85
C ARG A 38 -6.54 5.59 -13.58
N PHE A 39 -5.45 5.83 -14.31
CA PHE A 39 -4.18 5.13 -14.08
C PHE A 39 -3.63 5.42 -12.69
N GLN A 40 -3.59 6.69 -12.32
CA GLN A 40 -3.12 7.17 -11.01
C GLN A 40 -3.95 6.58 -9.87
N SER A 41 -5.28 6.57 -10.01
CA SER A 41 -6.20 5.94 -9.06
C SER A 41 -5.92 4.44 -8.92
N ASN A 42 -5.77 3.71 -10.04
CA ASN A 42 -5.47 2.28 -10.02
C ASN A 42 -4.13 1.95 -9.35
N MET A 43 -3.08 2.72 -9.64
CA MET A 43 -1.76 2.55 -9.03
C MET A 43 -1.81 2.82 -7.52
N THR A 44 -2.59 3.81 -7.09
CA THR A 44 -2.76 4.11 -5.66
C THR A 44 -3.51 2.97 -4.94
N ASP A 45 -4.55 2.40 -5.55
CA ASP A 45 -5.25 1.23 -4.98
C ASP A 45 -4.33 0.00 -4.86
N ARG A 46 -3.49 -0.26 -5.87
CA ARG A 46 -2.48 -1.33 -5.81
C ARG A 46 -1.44 -1.09 -4.73
N ALA A 47 -0.93 0.14 -4.61
CA ALA A 47 0.02 0.52 -3.57
C ALA A 47 -0.60 0.33 -2.17
N TYR A 48 -1.84 0.77 -1.99
CA TYR A 48 -2.58 0.61 -0.74
C TYR A 48 -2.73 -0.86 -0.34
N LYS A 49 -3.17 -1.71 -1.29
CA LYS A 49 -3.27 -3.17 -1.08
C LYS A 49 -1.95 -3.79 -0.67
N ALA A 50 -0.86 -3.41 -1.34
CA ALA A 50 0.48 -3.92 -1.03
C ALA A 50 0.92 -3.49 0.38
N VAL A 51 0.70 -2.24 0.77
CA VAL A 51 0.97 -1.76 2.14
C VAL A 51 0.11 -2.50 3.17
N ALA A 52 -1.18 -2.72 2.89
CA ALA A 52 -2.07 -3.44 3.80
C ALA A 52 -1.62 -4.90 4.04
N LEU A 53 -1.11 -5.57 3.01
CA LEU A 53 -0.50 -6.90 3.13
C LEU A 53 0.79 -6.87 3.94
N CYS A 54 1.63 -5.84 3.74
CA CYS A 54 2.84 -5.60 4.53
C CYS A 54 2.49 -5.44 6.03
N VAL A 55 1.53 -4.57 6.37
CA VAL A 55 1.09 -4.35 7.75
C VAL A 55 0.50 -5.61 8.37
N ARG A 56 -0.20 -6.44 7.59
CA ARG A 56 -0.70 -7.73 8.06
C ARG A 56 0.42 -8.69 8.43
N ALA A 57 1.41 -8.83 7.55
CA ALA A 57 2.56 -9.66 7.82
C ALA A 57 3.31 -9.15 9.06
N LEU A 58 3.48 -7.83 9.19
CA LEU A 58 4.10 -7.20 10.36
C LEU A 58 3.34 -7.48 11.66
N ASN A 59 2.01 -7.38 11.65
CA ASN A 59 1.18 -7.71 12.81
C ASN A 59 1.34 -9.17 13.24
N ALA A 60 1.30 -10.11 12.29
CA ALA A 60 1.52 -11.52 12.58
C ALA A 60 2.93 -11.79 13.13
N THR A 61 3.97 -11.17 12.54
CA THR A 61 5.34 -11.26 13.07
C THR A 61 5.42 -10.73 14.49
N SER A 62 4.75 -9.61 14.81
CA SER A 62 4.75 -9.05 16.17
C SER A 62 4.16 -10.01 17.19
N MET A 63 3.08 -10.73 16.86
CA MET A 63 2.48 -11.73 17.74
C MET A 63 3.41 -12.94 17.91
N LEU A 64 4.02 -13.42 16.82
CA LEU A 64 4.96 -14.53 16.85
C LEU A 64 6.19 -14.21 17.72
N THR A 65 6.76 -13.00 17.60
CA THR A 65 7.91 -12.60 18.41
C THR A 65 7.57 -12.43 19.89
N ALA A 66 6.34 -12.04 20.22
CA ALA A 66 5.88 -11.98 21.61
C ALA A 66 5.78 -13.39 22.20
N ASN A 67 5.13 -14.32 21.48
CA ASN A 67 5.06 -15.73 21.88
C ASN A 67 6.45 -16.37 22.01
N GLN A 68 7.37 -16.02 21.11
CA GLN A 68 8.75 -16.50 21.17
C GLN A 68 9.46 -16.05 22.45
N ALA A 69 9.22 -14.82 22.92
CA ALA A 69 9.82 -14.33 24.16
C ALA A 69 9.25 -15.06 25.39
N GLU A 70 7.93 -15.29 25.43
CA GLU A 70 7.28 -16.06 26.50
C GLU A 70 7.83 -17.49 26.58
N LEU A 71 7.92 -18.18 25.44
CA LEU A 71 8.48 -19.54 25.37
C LEU A 71 9.96 -19.60 25.75
N GLN A 72 10.73 -18.53 25.49
CA GLN A 72 12.13 -18.46 25.90
C GLN A 72 12.26 -18.35 27.43
N ASP A 73 11.42 -17.55 28.08
CA ASP A 73 11.38 -17.45 29.54
C ASP A 73 10.93 -18.78 30.18
N GLU A 74 9.95 -19.46 29.58
CA GLU A 74 9.53 -20.79 30.01
C GLU A 74 10.63 -21.84 29.84
N ALA A 75 11.38 -21.80 28.74
CA ALA A 75 12.50 -22.72 28.51
C ALA A 75 13.66 -22.53 29.50
N LEU A 76 13.85 -21.31 30.04
CA LEU A 76 14.85 -21.02 31.06
C LEU A 76 14.45 -21.53 32.45
N THR A 77 13.14 -21.51 32.76
CA THR A 77 12.61 -21.97 34.06
C THR A 77 12.37 -23.48 34.09
N THR A 78 11.86 -24.03 32.98
CA THR A 78 11.55 -25.45 32.80
C THR A 78 12.11 -25.94 31.47
N PRO A 79 13.39 -26.36 31.44
CA PRO A 79 14.02 -26.77 30.19
C PRO A 79 13.35 -28.04 29.65
N GLY A 80 12.82 -27.94 28.42
CA GLY A 80 12.15 -29.03 27.71
C GLY A 80 12.47 -28.97 26.23
N GLN A 81 12.66 -30.13 25.59
CA GLN A 81 13.00 -30.21 24.17
C GLN A 81 11.90 -29.61 23.28
N THR A 82 10.64 -29.71 23.70
CA THR A 82 9.46 -29.17 23.00
C THR A 82 9.50 -27.65 22.85
N HIS A 83 9.97 -26.89 23.87
CA HIS A 83 10.04 -25.42 23.78
C HIS A 83 11.01 -24.96 22.69
N TRP A 84 12.16 -25.63 22.55
CA TRP A 84 13.15 -25.29 21.52
C TRP A 84 12.65 -25.60 20.10
N GLU A 85 11.90 -26.69 19.94
CA GLU A 85 11.27 -27.04 18.66
C GLU A 85 10.23 -25.97 18.26
N GLU A 86 9.40 -25.53 19.20
CA GLU A 86 8.43 -24.45 18.98
C GLU A 86 9.09 -23.11 18.67
N ILE A 87 10.16 -22.73 19.39
CA ILE A 87 10.96 -21.53 19.10
C ILE A 87 11.54 -21.58 17.69
N CYS A 88 12.02 -22.74 17.22
CA CYS A 88 12.52 -22.90 15.86
C CYS A 88 11.40 -22.71 14.82
N VAL A 89 10.22 -23.28 15.05
CA VAL A 89 9.05 -23.13 14.17
C VAL A 89 8.61 -21.66 14.09
N ILE A 90 8.52 -20.98 15.24
CA ILE A 90 8.14 -19.56 15.30
C ILE A 90 9.17 -18.68 14.58
N THR A 91 10.45 -18.98 14.73
CA THR A 91 11.55 -18.27 14.05
C THR A 91 11.43 -18.44 12.53
N ASP A 92 11.24 -19.66 12.04
CA ASP A 92 11.07 -19.94 10.61
C ASP A 92 9.82 -19.25 10.02
N LEU A 93 8.69 -19.28 10.73
CA LEU A 93 7.49 -18.55 10.33
C LEU A 93 7.73 -17.03 10.27
N SER A 94 8.44 -16.48 11.25
CA SER A 94 8.79 -15.06 11.31
C SER A 94 9.66 -14.64 10.13
N LEU A 95 10.68 -15.43 9.77
CA LEU A 95 11.55 -15.17 8.61
C LEU A 95 10.76 -15.21 7.29
N ARG A 96 9.87 -16.19 7.13
CA ARG A 96 8.99 -16.29 5.96
C ARG A 96 8.05 -15.09 5.85
N LEU A 97 7.45 -14.65 6.97
CA LEU A 97 6.61 -13.45 7.00
C LEU A 97 7.38 -12.18 6.71
N GLN A 98 8.60 -12.03 7.24
CA GLN A 98 9.46 -10.88 6.96
C GLN A 98 9.80 -10.78 5.47
N SER A 99 10.07 -11.90 4.81
CA SER A 99 10.30 -11.93 3.36
C SER A 99 9.06 -11.44 2.58
N ARG A 100 7.86 -11.88 2.98
CA ARG A 100 6.60 -11.41 2.36
C ARG A 100 6.30 -9.95 2.64
N MET A 101 6.64 -9.47 3.84
CA MET A 101 6.53 -8.08 4.23
C MET A 101 7.42 -7.19 3.34
N VAL A 102 8.68 -7.58 3.13
CA VAL A 102 9.61 -6.87 2.24
C VAL A 102 9.13 -6.90 0.79
N GLU A 103 8.65 -8.04 0.29
CA GLU A 103 8.09 -8.17 -1.05
C GLU A 103 6.89 -7.22 -1.26
N ALA A 104 5.99 -7.16 -0.28
CA ALA A 104 4.81 -6.30 -0.32
C ALA A 104 5.19 -4.80 -0.23
N ALA A 105 6.14 -4.44 0.63
CA ALA A 105 6.68 -3.09 0.71
C ALA A 105 7.36 -2.67 -0.61
N GLY A 106 8.17 -3.56 -1.20
CA GLY A 106 8.81 -3.36 -2.50
C GLY A 106 7.79 -3.14 -3.61
N LYS A 107 6.74 -3.96 -3.67
CA LYS A 107 5.62 -3.78 -4.60
C LYS A 107 4.95 -2.41 -4.43
N ALA A 108 4.69 -1.97 -3.20
CA ALA A 108 4.11 -0.66 -2.93
C ALA A 108 5.02 0.48 -3.43
N MET A 109 6.33 0.42 -3.13
CA MET A 109 7.29 1.42 -3.59
C MET A 109 7.38 1.46 -5.12
N ALA A 110 7.50 0.30 -5.77
CA ALA A 110 7.54 0.21 -7.24
C ALA A 110 6.28 0.84 -7.86
N THR A 111 5.09 0.53 -7.32
CA THR A 111 3.84 1.13 -7.82
C THR A 111 3.81 2.65 -7.68
N MET A 112 4.37 3.20 -6.61
CA MET A 112 4.45 4.65 -6.39
C MET A 112 5.47 5.34 -7.30
N VAL A 113 6.57 4.67 -7.65
CA VAL A 113 7.55 5.17 -8.62
C VAL A 113 6.93 5.23 -10.02
N THR A 114 6.32 4.14 -10.48
CA THR A 114 5.64 4.10 -11.78
C THR A 114 4.52 5.14 -11.86
N LYS A 115 3.78 5.34 -10.77
CA LYS A 115 2.78 6.41 -10.63
C LYS A 115 3.40 7.80 -10.87
N ARG A 116 4.58 8.07 -10.28
CA ARG A 116 5.29 9.34 -10.40
C ARG A 116 5.90 9.57 -11.79
N GLU A 117 6.40 8.52 -12.44
CA GLU A 117 6.97 8.62 -13.79
C GLU A 117 5.92 9.04 -14.83
N ASP A 118 4.69 8.53 -14.73
CA ASP A 118 3.57 8.93 -15.59
C ASP A 118 3.11 10.38 -15.37
N ILE A 119 3.20 10.86 -14.12
CA ILE A 119 3.04 12.31 -13.82
C ILE A 119 4.22 13.11 -14.40
N GLY A 120 5.43 12.56 -14.39
CA GLY A 120 6.61 13.23 -14.96
C GLY A 120 6.55 13.36 -16.48
N SER A 121 6.09 12.32 -17.17
CA SER A 121 5.98 12.29 -18.65
C SER A 121 4.86 13.18 -19.20
N THR A 122 3.85 13.50 -18.38
CA THR A 122 2.78 14.46 -18.74
C THR A 122 3.22 15.92 -18.72
N TRP A 123 4.38 16.24 -18.12
CA TRP A 123 4.94 17.60 -18.04
C TRP A 123 6.34 17.64 -18.67
N ARG A 124 6.48 18.18 -19.89
CA ARG A 124 7.81 18.45 -20.47
C ARG A 124 8.33 19.80 -19.95
N ILE A 125 9.53 19.83 -19.38
CA ILE A 125 10.20 21.09 -19.04
C ILE A 125 10.62 21.76 -20.35
N SER A 126 10.01 22.89 -20.69
CA SER A 126 10.43 23.73 -21.81
C SER A 126 11.84 24.26 -21.55
N PRO A 127 12.71 24.45 -22.56
CA PRO A 127 14.05 25.03 -22.39
C PRO A 127 14.06 26.44 -21.76
N THR A 128 12.88 27.06 -21.60
CA THR A 128 12.64 28.33 -20.90
C THR A 128 12.26 28.18 -19.43
N GLY A 129 12.40 26.99 -18.82
CA GLY A 129 12.13 26.73 -17.40
C GLY A 129 10.65 26.69 -16.99
N LYS A 130 9.72 26.84 -17.95
CA LYS A 130 8.27 26.76 -17.69
C LYS A 130 7.76 25.33 -17.93
N LYS A 131 7.11 24.75 -16.91
CA LYS A 131 6.39 23.47 -17.04
C LYS A 131 5.15 23.69 -17.91
N LYS A 132 5.03 22.96 -19.03
CA LYS A 132 3.83 22.95 -19.87
C LYS A 132 3.27 21.53 -19.96
N PRO A 133 1.93 21.36 -19.94
CA PRO A 133 1.32 20.05 -20.15
C PRO A 133 1.55 19.61 -21.61
N PHE A 134 1.81 18.33 -21.82
CA PHE A 134 2.19 17.74 -23.12
C PHE A 134 1.17 17.98 -24.27
N TRP A 135 -0.06 18.38 -23.95
CA TRP A 135 -1.18 18.49 -24.89
C TRP A 135 -1.42 19.89 -25.48
N THR A 136 -0.51 20.86 -25.30
CA THR A 136 -0.63 22.14 -26.01
C THR A 136 0.02 22.05 -27.39
N HIS A 137 -0.70 21.49 -28.36
CA HIS A 137 -0.53 21.79 -29.77
C HIS A 137 -1.87 22.21 -30.35
N GLN A 138 -2.06 23.53 -30.44
CA GLN A 138 -2.84 24.17 -31.50
C GLN A 138 -2.12 25.47 -31.86
#